data_AF-A0A968BZL6-F1
#
_entry.id   AF-A0A968BZL6-F1
#
_cell.length_a   1.000
_cell.length_b   1.000
_cell.length_c   1.000
_cell.angle_alpha   90.00
_cell.angle_beta   90.00
_cell.angle_gamma   90.00
#
_symmetry.space_group_name_H-M   'P 1'
#
loop_
_entity.id
_entity.type
_entity.pdbx_description
1 polymer ?
#
loop_
_entity_poly.entity_id
_entity_poly.type
_entity_poly.pdbx_seq_one_letter_code
_entity_poly.pdbx_strand_id
1 'polypeptide(L)' 'EVGGVIVNWSSAVRVESLPFGGVKMTGHGREGLHDTLNDMTEQKTIIVFDAISTFAGE' A
#
# COMPACT_ATOMS: atom_id res chain seq x y z
N GLU A 1 -19.51 0.52 -13.30
CA GLU A 1 -18.06 0.48 -12.97
C GLU A 1 -17.92 0.51 -11.46
N VAL A 2 -17.05 -0.33 -10.91
CA VAL A 2 -16.92 -0.58 -9.47
C VAL A 2 -15.45 -0.84 -9.14
N GLY A 3 -15.06 -0.71 -7.87
CA GLY A 3 -13.71 -1.04 -7.41
C GLY A 3 -13.45 -2.53 -7.17
N GLY A 4 -14.50 -3.35 -7.04
CA GLY A 4 -14.40 -4.80 -6.88
C GLY A 4 -15.63 -5.51 -7.43
N VAL A 5 -15.42 -6.68 -8.04
CA VAL A 5 -16.47 -7.56 -8.56
C VAL A 5 -16.38 -8.90 -7.84
N ILE A 6 -17.50 -9.34 -7.29
CA ILE A 6 -17.63 -10.63 -6.64
C ILE A 6 -18.56 -11.48 -7.51
N VAL A 7 -18.07 -12.65 -7.93
CA VAL A 7 -18.83 -13.57 -8.79
C VAL A 7 -19.48 -14.64 -7.92
N ASN A 8 -20.76 -14.92 -8.16
CA ASN A 8 -21.56 -15.93 -7.44
C ASN A 8 -21.71 -15.69 -5.93
N TRP A 9 -21.57 -14.45 -5.47
CA TRP A 9 -21.80 -14.09 -4.07
C TRP A 9 -22.24 -12.62 -3.91
N SER A 10 -22.62 -12.24 -2.70
CA SER A 10 -23.05 -10.87 -2.36
C SER A 10 -21.90 -9.85 -2.45
N SER A 11 -22.24 -8.61 -2.83
CA SER A 11 -21.32 -7.46 -2.81
C SER A 11 -20.90 -7.03 -1.40
N ALA A 12 -21.54 -7.57 -0.35
CA ALA A 12 -21.19 -7.30 1.04
C ALA A 12 -19.92 -8.04 1.50
N VAL A 13 -19.35 -8.93 0.68
CA VAL A 13 -18.09 -9.60 1.04
C VAL A 13 -16.96 -8.59 1.09
N ARG A 14 -16.28 -8.60 2.24
CA ARG A 14 -15.04 -7.89 2.47
C ARG A 14 -14.04 -8.85 3.07
N VAL A 15 -12.89 -8.99 2.41
CA VAL A 15 -11.75 -9.77 2.91
C VAL A 15 -10.65 -8.76 3.22
N GLU A 16 -10.14 -8.77 4.44
CA GLU A 16 -9.22 -7.74 4.96
C GLU A 16 -7.89 -7.66 4.19
N SER A 17 -7.47 -8.77 3.58
CA SER A 17 -6.23 -8.85 2.80
C SER A 17 -6.39 -8.42 1.34
N LEU A 18 -7.61 -8.18 0.86
CA LEU A 18 -7.86 -7.74 -0.50
C LEU A 18 -8.03 -6.21 -0.55
N PRO A 19 -7.62 -5.56 -1.64
CA PRO A 19 -7.85 -4.13 -1.84
C PRO A 19 -9.35 -3.81 -1.79
N PHE A 20 -9.73 -2.86 -0.96
CA PHE A 20 -11.12 -2.42 -0.79
C PHE A 20 -11.25 -0.93 -1.10
N GLY A 21 -12.13 -0.56 -2.01
CA GLY A 21 -12.40 0.85 -2.28
C GLY A 21 -13.28 1.06 -3.50
N GLY A 22 -13.68 2.31 -3.68
CA GLY A 22 -14.65 2.71 -4.69
C GLY A 22 -14.05 3.37 -5.92
N VAL A 23 -14.89 3.68 -6.91
CA VAL A 23 -14.56 4.56 -8.04
C VAL A 23 -15.67 5.60 -8.18
N LYS A 24 -15.43 6.69 -8.91
CA LYS A 24 -16.39 7.81 -9.04
C LYS A 24 -16.64 8.48 -7.68
N MET A 25 -17.89 8.69 -7.31
CA MET A 25 -18.28 9.41 -6.09
C MET A 25 -18.25 8.54 -4.83
N THR A 26 -17.88 7.27 -4.93
CA THR A 26 -17.90 6.34 -3.77
C THR A 26 -16.60 6.34 -2.97
N GLY A 27 -15.59 7.13 -3.37
CA GLY A 27 -14.32 7.26 -2.64
C GLY A 27 -13.09 7.31 -3.56
N HIS A 28 -11.93 7.48 -2.93
CA HIS A 28 -10.61 7.52 -3.56
C HIS A 28 -9.63 6.64 -2.77
N GLY A 29 -8.60 6.11 -3.43
CA GLY A 29 -7.65 5.17 -2.81
C GLY A 29 -8.19 3.75 -2.63
N ARG A 30 -7.41 2.91 -1.95
CA ARG A 30 -7.75 1.54 -1.59
C ARG A 30 -7.31 1.28 -0.15
N GLU A 31 -8.21 0.73 0.64
CA GLU A 31 -7.91 0.15 1.93
C GLU A 31 -7.50 -1.32 1.79
N GLY A 32 -6.95 -1.88 2.87
CA GLY A 32 -6.38 -3.22 2.91
C GLY A 32 -4.96 -3.11 3.46
N LEU A 33 -4.43 -4.17 4.09
CA LEU A 33 -3.16 -4.06 4.83
C LEU A 33 -2.02 -3.44 3.99
N HIS A 34 -1.83 -3.92 2.76
CA HIS A 34 -0.78 -3.43 1.87
C HIS A 34 -1.07 -2.04 1.30
N ASP A 35 -2.28 -1.81 0.80
CA ASP A 35 -2.65 -0.54 0.15
C ASP A 35 -2.69 0.61 1.16
N THR A 36 -3.22 0.37 2.36
CA THR A 36 -3.21 1.35 3.45
C THR A 36 -1.79 1.67 3.91
N LEU A 37 -0.88 0.68 3.99
CA LEU A 37 0.52 0.96 4.31
C LEU A 37 1.16 1.86 3.25
N ASN A 38 0.90 1.62 1.97
CA ASN A 38 1.44 2.46 0.90
C ASN A 38 0.84 3.87 0.90
N ASP A 39 -0.47 4.02 1.14
CA ASP A 39 -1.15 5.33 1.16
C ASP A 39 -0.83 6.14 2.44
N MET A 40 -0.52 5.47 3.56
CA MET A 40 -0.24 6.11 4.85
C MET A 40 1.25 6.22 5.17
N THR A 41 2.14 5.77 4.27
CA THR A 41 3.59 5.91 4.44
C THR A 41 4.21 6.56 3.22
N GLU A 42 5.32 7.26 3.43
CA GLU A 42 6.06 7.93 2.38
C GLU A 42 7.41 7.26 2.21
N GLN A 43 7.76 6.92 0.98
CA GLN A 43 9.07 6.34 0.68
C GLN A 43 10.16 7.39 0.91
N LYS A 44 11.12 7.05 1.78
CA LYS A 44 12.30 7.89 2.04
C LYS A 44 13.57 7.20 1.54
N THR A 45 14.23 7.82 0.56
CA THR A 45 15.56 7.39 0.13
C THR A 45 16.62 7.90 1.10
N ILE A 46 17.45 7.00 1.60
CA ILE A 46 18.60 7.33 2.44
C ILE A 46 19.86 6.88 1.71
N ILE A 47 20.78 7.81 1.45
CA ILE A 47 22.08 7.54 0.83
C ILE A 47 23.13 7.87 1.88
N VAL A 48 23.97 6.89 2.21
CA VAL A 48 25.06 7.05 3.16
C VAL A 48 26.37 6.84 2.42
N PHE A 49 27.15 7.91 2.26
CA PHE A 49 28.52 7.83 1.74
C PHE A 49 29.44 7.36 2.85
N ASP A 50 30.42 6.51 2.51
CA ASP A 50 31.43 5.98 3.44
C ASP A 50 30.84 5.38 4.73
N ALA A 51 29.70 4.71 4.61
CA ALA A 51 28.94 4.14 5.74
C ALA A 51 29.74 3.17 6.63
N ILE A 52 30.87 2.67 6.12
CA ILE A 52 31.77 1.72 6.80
C ILE A 52 33.21 2.26 6.74
N SER A 53 33.44 3.53 7.06
CA SER A 53 34.79 4.13 7.05
C SER A 53 35.67 3.76 8.24
N THR A 54 35.17 2.98 9.20
CA THR A 54 35.90 2.59 10.41
C THR A 54 37.14 1.72 10.13
N PHE A 55 37.34 1.22 8.90
CA PHE A 55 38.52 0.42 8.51
C PHE A 55 39.43 1.09 7.48
N ALA A 56 39.19 2.36 7.10
CA ALA A 56 39.99 3.05 6.08
C ALA A 56 41.21 3.81 6.66
N GLY A 57 41.52 3.60 7.95
CA GLY A 57 42.60 4.27 8.66
C GLY A 57 43.50 3.29 9.42
N GLU A 58 44.04 2.30 8.72
CA GLU A 58 45.36 1.69 8.95
C GLU A 58 46.05 1.46 7.60
#